data_AF-A0AAF3FHC4-F1
#
_entry.id   AF-A0AAF3FHC4-F1
#
_cell.length_a   1.000
_cell.length_b   1.000
_cell.length_c   1.000
_cell.angle_alpha   90.00
_cell.angle_beta   90.00
_cell.angle_gamma   90.00
#
_symmetry.space_group_name_H-M   'P 1'
#
loop_
_entity.id
_entity.type
_entity.pdbx_description
1 polymer ?
#
loop_
_entity_poly.entity_id
_entity_poly.type
_entity_poly.pdbx_seq_one_letter_code
_entity_poly.pdbx_strand_id
1 'polypeptide(L)'
;MEDSSTIRMSINHRERCRMHDLNEALDDLRAVIPYAHGTSVRKLSKIATLLLAKNHILMQANAIDELQVIVGKLRKELDSHREKNNQNKSEQSDS
;
A
#
# COMPACT_ATOMS: atom_id res chain seq x y z
N MET A 1 0.68 37.15 37.14
CA MET A 1 1.04 37.23 35.70
C MET A 1 2.00 36.10 35.45
N GLU A 2 1.66 35.12 34.60
CA GLU A 2 2.66 34.14 34.18
C GLU A 2 3.82 34.87 33.50
N ASP A 3 5.05 34.48 33.84
CA ASP A 3 6.24 35.02 33.19
C ASP A 3 6.22 34.62 31.70
N SER A 4 6.49 35.59 30.82
CA SER A 4 6.61 35.38 29.37
C SER A 4 7.58 34.24 29.04
N SER A 5 8.59 34.03 29.89
CA SER A 5 9.52 32.90 29.80
C SER A 5 8.81 31.54 29.94
N THR A 6 7.91 31.38 30.92
CA THR A 6 7.15 30.15 31.17
C THR A 6 6.23 29.80 29.99
N ILE A 7 5.56 30.81 29.41
CA ILE A 7 4.69 30.64 28.25
C ILE A 7 5.52 30.15 27.04
N ARG A 8 6.67 30.77 26.76
CA ARG A 8 7.58 30.34 25.68
C ARG A 8 8.05 28.90 25.87
N MET A 9 8.41 28.51 27.10
CA MET A 9 8.84 27.13 27.40
C MET A 9 7.72 26.12 27.15
N SER A 10 6.50 26.42 27.60
CA SER A 10 5.31 25.59 27.38
C SER A 10 5.01 25.38 25.89
N ILE A 11 5.04 26.46 25.10
CA ILE A 11 4.85 26.40 23.64
C ILE A 11 5.93 25.53 22.97
N ASN A 12 7.20 25.74 23.32
CA ASN A 12 8.30 24.98 22.75
C ASN A 12 8.22 23.48 23.09
N HIS A 13 7.80 23.15 24.32
CA HIS A 13 7.59 21.77 24.72
C HIS A 13 6.48 21.12 23.89
N ARG A 14 5.34 21.81 23.74
CA ARG A 14 4.22 21.32 22.95
C ARG A 14 4.59 21.06 21.49
N GLU A 15 5.33 21.95 20.84
CA GLU A 15 5.74 21.76 19.45
C GLU A 15 6.75 20.60 19.30
N ARG A 16 7.61 20.38 20.30
CA ARG A 16 8.49 19.19 20.32
C ARG A 16 7.70 17.90 20.38
N CYS A 17 6.70 17.82 21.25
CA CYS A 17 5.81 16.65 21.33
C CYS A 17 5.09 16.42 20.00
N ARG A 18 4.48 17.47 19.43
CA ARG A 18 3.81 17.38 18.12
C ARG A 18 4.74 16.87 17.00
N MET A 19 5.99 17.34 17.01
CA MET A 19 7.01 16.89 16.05
C MET A 19 7.48 15.46 16.30
N HIS A 20 7.46 14.98 17.55
CA HIS A 20 7.77 13.59 17.89
C HIS A 20 6.70 12.66 17.32
N ASP A 21 5.43 12.93 17.60
CA ASP A 21 4.28 12.15 17.09
C ASP A 21 4.29 12.10 15.55
N LEU A 22 4.59 13.23 14.90
CA LEU A 22 4.70 13.30 13.45
C LEU A 22 5.86 12.43 12.91
N ASN A 23 6.99 12.41 13.60
CA ASN A 23 8.14 11.62 13.16
C ASN A 23 7.92 10.12 13.38
N GLU A 24 7.21 9.75 14.46
CA GLU A 24 6.79 8.38 14.76
C GLU A 24 5.88 7.85 13.64
N ALA A 25 4.82 8.57 13.30
CA ALA A 25 3.94 8.19 12.19
C ALA A 25 4.68 8.07 10.84
N LEU A 26 5.71 8.91 10.62
CA LEU A 26 6.53 8.83 9.42
C LEU A 26 7.47 7.61 9.42
N ASP A 27 7.89 7.13 10.59
CA ASP A 27 8.67 5.91 10.76
C ASP A 27 7.82 4.66 10.53
N ASP A 28 6.58 4.65 11.01
CA ASP A 28 5.60 3.61 10.67
C ASP A 28 5.37 3.54 9.15
N LEU A 29 5.27 4.70 8.49
CA LEU A 29 5.18 4.75 7.04
C LEU A 29 6.43 4.17 6.36
N ARG A 30 7.64 4.39 6.89
CA ARG A 30 8.87 3.80 6.34
C ARG A 30 8.84 2.28 6.41
N ALA A 31 8.31 1.71 7.48
CA ALA A 31 8.29 0.26 7.70
C ALA A 31 7.48 -0.49 6.61
N VAL A 32 6.44 0.14 6.07
CA VAL A 32 5.54 -0.47 5.07
C VAL A 32 5.92 -0.15 3.62
N ILE A 33 6.83 0.79 3.38
CA ILE A 33 7.30 1.10 2.03
C ILE A 33 8.24 -0.03 1.55
N PRO A 34 8.09 -0.52 0.30
CA PRO A 34 9.01 -1.48 -0.29
C PRO A 34 10.34 -0.78 -0.60
N TYR A 35 11.23 -0.79 0.37
CA TYR A 35 12.62 -0.35 0.28
C TYR A 35 13.48 -1.34 1.07
N ALA A 36 14.78 -1.40 0.78
CA ALA A 36 15.68 -2.34 1.46
C ALA A 36 15.66 -2.11 2.98
N HIS A 37 15.19 -3.11 3.72
CA HIS A 37 15.21 -3.10 5.18
C HIS A 37 16.40 -3.92 5.66
N GLY A 38 17.32 -3.30 6.39
CA GLY A 38 18.50 -3.97 6.93
C GLY A 38 19.30 -3.06 7.84
N THR A 39 20.03 -3.65 8.79
CA THR A 39 20.84 -2.92 9.78
C THR A 39 21.94 -2.04 9.14
N SER A 40 22.32 -2.36 7.90
CA SER A 40 23.28 -1.59 7.10
C SER A 40 22.64 -0.57 6.16
N VAL A 41 21.31 -0.54 6.03
CA VAL A 41 20.62 0.38 5.10
C VAL A 41 20.28 1.68 5.81
N ARG A 42 20.66 2.80 5.21
CA ARG A 42 20.42 4.14 5.76
C ARG A 42 18.92 4.47 5.75
N LYS A 43 18.44 5.05 6.86
CA LYS A 43 17.09 5.61 6.97
C LYS A 43 16.81 6.63 5.85
N LEU A 44 15.69 6.46 5.16
CA LEU A 44 15.21 7.38 4.13
C LEU A 44 14.92 8.77 4.69
N SER A 45 15.22 9.81 3.91
CA SER A 45 14.83 11.19 4.23
C SER A 45 13.31 11.35 4.24
N LYS A 46 12.79 12.42 4.88
CA LYS A 46 11.34 12.70 4.91
C LYS A 46 10.75 12.80 3.49
N ILE A 47 11.43 13.52 2.60
CA ILE A 47 11.01 13.69 1.20
C ILE A 47 11.04 12.36 0.45
N ALA A 48 12.13 11.58 0.59
CA ALA A 48 12.24 10.28 -0.08
C ALA A 48 11.15 9.30 0.39
N THR A 49 10.85 9.31 1.69
CA THR A 49 9.77 8.50 2.28
C THR A 49 8.42 8.83 1.64
N LEU A 50 8.06 10.13 1.56
CA LEU A 50 6.80 10.57 0.98
C LEU A 50 6.70 10.26 -0.53
N LEU A 51 7.81 10.43 -1.26
CA LEU A 51 7.86 10.14 -2.68
C LEU A 51 7.64 8.64 -2.96
N LEU A 52 8.34 7.77 -2.21
CA LEU A 52 8.19 6.32 -2.34
C LEU A 52 6.80 5.86 -1.90
N ALA A 53 6.24 6.41 -0.82
CA ALA A 53 4.88 6.11 -0.38
C ALA A 53 3.86 6.41 -1.49
N LYS A 54 3.94 7.61 -2.09
CA LYS A 54 3.05 8.00 -3.19
C LYS A 54 3.16 7.03 -4.37
N ASN A 55 4.39 6.73 -4.78
CA ASN A 55 4.64 5.85 -5.92
C ASN A 55 4.18 4.41 -5.64
N HIS A 56 4.35 3.93 -4.40
CA HIS A 56 3.90 2.62 -3.98
C HIS A 56 2.37 2.49 -4.06
N ILE A 57 1.63 3.50 -3.58
CA ILE A 57 0.17 3.53 -3.69
C ILE A 57 -0.27 3.45 -5.17
N LEU A 58 0.34 4.25 -6.04
CA LEU A 58 0.03 4.23 -7.48
C LEU A 58 0.31 2.87 -8.12
N MET A 59 1.45 2.27 -7.79
CA MET A 59 1.82 0.95 -8.28
C MET A 59 0.85 -0.13 -7.81
N GLN A 60 0.43 -0.09 -6.54
CA GLN A 60 -0.56 -1.02 -6.00
C GLN A 60 -1.92 -0.87 -6.69
N ALA A 61 -2.37 0.36 -6.95
CA ALA A 61 -3.61 0.61 -7.69
C ALA A 61 -3.56 -0.01 -9.10
N ASN A 62 -2.49 0.26 -9.86
CA ASN A 62 -2.31 -0.30 -11.20
C ASN A 62 -2.26 -1.84 -11.17
N ALA A 63 -1.55 -2.42 -10.19
CA ALA A 63 -1.47 -3.87 -10.05
C ALA A 63 -2.85 -4.50 -9.75
N ILE A 64 -3.69 -3.83 -8.97
CA ILE A 64 -5.07 -4.28 -8.71
C ILE A 64 -5.88 -4.29 -10.01
N ASP A 65 -5.81 -3.22 -10.81
CA ASP A 65 -6.53 -3.13 -12.08
C ASP A 65 -6.10 -4.22 -13.06
N GLU A 66 -4.79 -4.47 -13.18
CA GLU A 66 -4.25 -5.56 -14.00
C GLU A 66 -4.73 -6.94 -13.53
N LEU A 67 -4.71 -7.19 -12.22
CA LEU A 67 -5.20 -8.44 -11.64
C LEU A 67 -6.70 -8.64 -11.87
N GLN A 68 -7.51 -7.59 -11.80
CA GLN A 68 -8.94 -7.66 -12.12
C GLN A 68 -9.17 -8.06 -13.59
N VAL A 69 -8.37 -7.51 -14.52
CA VAL A 69 -8.42 -7.90 -15.93
C VAL A 69 -8.05 -9.37 -16.11
N ILE A 70 -6.98 -9.84 -15.46
CA ILE A 70 -6.53 -11.24 -15.53
C ILE A 70 -7.62 -12.18 -14.98
N VAL A 71 -8.17 -11.88 -13.80
CA VAL A 71 -9.26 -12.66 -13.20
C VAL A 71 -10.48 -12.70 -14.12
N GLY A 72 -10.81 -11.58 -14.77
CA GLY A 72 -11.90 -11.52 -15.76
C GLY A 72 -11.65 -12.42 -16.96
N LYS A 73 -10.43 -12.46 -17.50
CA LYS A 73 -10.05 -13.36 -18.61
C LYS A 73 -10.16 -14.82 -18.21
N LEU A 74 -9.60 -15.19 -17.05
CA LEU A 74 -9.63 -16.57 -16.55
C LEU A 74 -11.05 -17.07 -16.29
N ARG A 75 -11.94 -16.20 -15.81
CA ARG A 75 -13.37 -16.54 -15.64
C ARG A 75 -14.04 -16.87 -16.99
N LYS A 76 -13.83 -16.04 -18.01
CA LYS A 76 -14.38 -16.28 -19.35
C LYS A 76 -13.86 -17.59 -19.94
N GLU A 77 -12.57 -17.85 -19.80
CA GLU A 77 -11.95 -19.09 -20.28
C GLU A 77 -12.54 -20.32 -19.57
N LEU A 78 -12.72 -20.25 -18.25
CA LEU A 78 -13.36 -21.31 -17.47
C LEU A 78 -14.80 -21.58 -17.93
N ASP A 79 -15.58 -20.53 -18.19
CA ASP A 79 -16.96 -20.68 -18.66
C ASP A 79 -17.02 -21.30 -20.06
N SER A 80 -16.15 -20.87 -20.98
CA SER A 80 -16.02 -21.50 -22.30
C SER A 80 -15.60 -22.97 -22.21
N HIS A 81 -14.71 -23.34 -21.28
CA HIS A 81 -14.35 -24.74 -21.06
C HIS A 81 -15.50 -25.57 -20.47
N ARG A 82 -16.32 -24.98 -19.60
CA ARG A 82 -17.54 -25.64 -19.06
C ARG A 82 -18.56 -25.90 -20.16
N GLU A 83 -18.82 -24.94 -21.03
CA GLU A 83 -19.75 -25.09 -22.16
C GLU A 83 -19.31 -26.20 -23.12
N LYS A 84 -18.02 -26.23 -23.51
CA LYS A 84 -17.45 -27.30 -24.35
C LYS A 84 -17.58 -28.68 -23.71
N ASN A 85 -17.29 -28.79 -22.40
CA ASN A 85 -17.43 -30.05 -21.68
C ASN A 85 -18.88 -30.54 -21.61
N ASN A 86 -19.85 -29.62 -21.52
CA ASN A 86 -21.26 -29.98 -21.51
C ASN A 86 -21.75 -30.43 -22.88
N GLN A 87 -21.31 -29.79 -23.97
CA GLN A 87 -21.61 -30.22 -25.35
C GLN A 87 -21.06 -31.62 -25.65
N ASN A 88 -19.81 -31.88 -25.28
CA ASN A 88 -19.20 -33.20 -25.46
C ASN A 88 -19.95 -34.32 -24.72
N LYS A 89 -20.51 -34.02 -23.53
CA LYS A 89 -21.30 -35.01 -22.78
C LYS A 89 -22.65 -35.32 -23.44
N SER A 90 -23.32 -34.34 -24.04
CA SER A 90 -24.60 -34.57 -24.72
C SER A 90 -24.44 -35.38 -26.02
N GLU A 91 -23.36 -35.18 -26.77
CA GLU A 91 -23.11 -35.94 -28.00
C GLU A 91 -22.81 -37.41 -27.72
N GLN A 92 -22.24 -37.72 -26.54
CA GLN A 92 -21.82 -39.05 -26.15
C GLN A 92 -22.93 -39.90 -25.49
N SER A 93 -24.06 -39.29 -25.12
CA SER A 93 -25.24 -40.00 -24.59
C SER A 93 -26.24 -40.44 -25.66
N ASP A 94 -26.16 -39.89 -26.87
CA ASP A 94 -27.04 -40.22 -28.00
C ASP A 94 -26.43 -41.28 -28.96
N SER A 95 -25.26 -41.84 -28.63
CA SER A 95 -24.60 -42.95 -29.35
C SER A 95 -24.63 -44.25 -28.56
#